data_AF-X1NVB9-F1
#
_entry.id   AF-X1NVB9-F1
#
_cell.length_a   1.000
_cell.length_b   1.000
_cell.length_c   1.000
_cell.angle_alpha   90.00
_cell.angle_beta   90.00
_cell.angle_gamma   90.00
#
_symmetry.space_group_name_H-M   'P 1'
#
loop_
_entity.id
_entity.type
_entity.pdbx_description
1 polymer ?
#
loop_
_entity_poly.entity_id
_entity_poly.type
_entity_poly.pdbx_seq_one_letter_code
_entity_poly.pdbx_strand_id
1 'polypeptide(L)'
;ETDKETGKRQVSFDFHPVIGRRFLTISLATEPQDANPTSTVLKAISEHEDNVRDAIVRLNISLPAEIEGQLRDNDIRNALKEAHYFTIAKDVKRETRLRLGGWTAEEITPLDALKAYLESKKPPVPPERAKLLLQYGEELIQEQQTKQI
;
A
#
# COMPACT_ATOMS: atom_id res chain seq x y z
N GLU A 1 -32.86 30.20 14.70
CA GLU A 1 -34.10 30.99 14.68
C GLU A 1 -34.19 31.88 15.92
N THR A 2 -35.07 32.87 15.90
CA THR A 2 -35.37 33.73 17.05
C THR A 2 -36.57 33.13 17.78
N ASP A 3 -36.51 33.06 19.10
CA ASP A 3 -37.62 32.53 19.90
C ASP A 3 -38.90 33.36 19.69
N LYS A 4 -40.02 32.69 19.39
CA LYS A 4 -41.28 33.35 18.99
C LYS A 4 -41.95 34.08 20.15
N GLU A 5 -41.61 33.78 21.41
CA GLU A 5 -42.20 34.42 22.59
C GLU A 5 -41.39 35.63 23.10
N THR A 6 -40.06 35.64 22.96
CA THR A 6 -39.23 36.69 23.57
C THR A 6 -38.45 37.58 22.59
N GLY A 7 -38.44 37.29 21.29
CA GLY A 7 -37.75 38.12 20.28
C GLY A 7 -36.21 38.16 20.42
N LYS A 8 -35.65 37.39 21.36
CA LYS A 8 -34.21 37.26 21.57
C LYS A 8 -33.67 36.10 20.74
N ARG A 9 -32.43 36.23 20.28
CA ARG A 9 -31.74 35.20 19.50
C ARG A 9 -31.63 33.93 20.33
N GLN A 10 -32.15 32.81 19.81
CA GLN A 10 -32.08 31.51 20.47
C GLN A 10 -30.63 31.01 20.41
N VAL A 11 -30.01 30.83 21.56
CA VAL A 11 -28.57 30.47 21.71
C VAL A 11 -28.35 29.16 22.46
N SER A 12 -29.43 28.52 22.92
CA SER A 12 -29.41 27.21 23.57
C SER A 12 -29.72 26.12 22.55
N PHE A 13 -28.81 25.17 22.40
CA PHE A 13 -29.01 23.96 21.60
C PHE A 13 -28.73 22.75 22.47
N ASP A 14 -29.63 21.79 22.46
CA ASP A 14 -29.46 20.50 23.13
C ASP A 14 -29.30 19.39 22.11
N PHE A 15 -28.26 18.58 22.29
CA PHE A 15 -28.03 17.43 21.44
C PHE A 15 -28.85 16.25 21.94
N HIS A 16 -29.76 15.75 21.10
CA HIS A 16 -30.50 14.52 21.36
C HIS A 16 -29.82 13.35 20.65
N PRO A 17 -29.07 12.49 21.37
CA PRO A 17 -28.42 11.35 20.76
C PRO A 17 -29.46 10.35 20.25
N VAL A 18 -29.32 9.93 18.99
CA VAL A 18 -30.08 8.83 18.42
C VAL A 18 -29.30 7.53 18.57
N ILE A 19 -30.01 6.44 18.88
CA ILE A 19 -29.42 5.11 18.93
C ILE A 19 -29.25 4.62 17.48
N GLY A 20 -28.09 4.95 16.91
CA GLY A 20 -27.67 4.48 15.59
C GLY A 20 -26.85 3.19 15.68
N ARG A 21 -26.76 2.47 14.55
CA ARG A 21 -25.81 1.36 14.42
C ARG A 21 -24.37 1.89 14.48
N ARG A 22 -23.47 1.09 15.04
CA ARG A 22 -22.05 1.44 15.15
C ARG A 22 -21.36 1.33 13.81
N PHE A 23 -20.42 2.23 13.57
CA PHE A 23 -19.49 2.17 12.44
C PHE A 23 -18.10 1.84 12.98
N LEU A 24 -17.48 0.80 12.44
CA LEU A 24 -16.14 0.36 12.83
C LEU A 24 -15.22 0.39 11.61
N THR A 25 -14.06 1.03 11.74
CA THR A 25 -13.03 0.98 10.69
C THR A 25 -11.79 0.29 11.23
N ILE A 26 -11.41 -0.82 10.61
CA ILE A 26 -10.20 -1.58 10.94
C ILE A 26 -9.19 -1.31 9.83
N SER A 27 -8.08 -0.64 10.15
CA SER A 27 -7.02 -0.31 9.18
C SER A 27 -5.75 -1.08 9.52
N LEU A 28 -5.24 -1.82 8.54
CA LEU A 28 -4.10 -2.71 8.69
C LEU A 28 -3.09 -2.47 7.59
N ALA A 29 -1.81 -2.53 7.94
CA ALA A 29 -0.72 -2.52 7.00
C ALA A 29 0.10 -3.81 7.20
N THR A 30 0.19 -4.64 6.16
CA THR A 30 1.01 -5.86 6.17
C THR A 30 2.39 -5.59 5.59
N GLU A 31 3.41 -6.12 6.23
CA GLU A 31 4.79 -6.02 5.76
C GLU A 31 5.07 -7.00 4.61
N PRO A 32 6.02 -6.68 3.69
CA PRO A 32 6.36 -7.55 2.56
C PRO A 32 6.88 -8.94 2.95
N GLN A 33 7.38 -9.08 4.17
CA GLN A 33 8.05 -10.26 4.71
C GLN A 33 7.16 -11.10 5.64
N ASP A 34 5.87 -10.77 5.74
CA ASP A 34 4.91 -11.58 6.50
C ASP A 34 4.66 -12.92 5.78
N ALA A 35 4.96 -14.02 6.47
CA ALA A 35 4.80 -15.37 5.95
C ALA A 35 3.34 -15.80 5.82
N ASN A 36 2.41 -15.17 6.54
CA ASN A 36 0.99 -15.51 6.52
C ASN A 36 0.10 -14.27 6.72
N PRO A 37 -0.05 -13.41 5.70
CA PRO A 37 -0.78 -12.15 5.82
C PRO A 37 -2.26 -12.33 6.21
N THR A 38 -2.87 -13.46 5.81
CA THR A 38 -4.25 -13.80 6.22
C THR A 38 -4.37 -13.93 7.75
N SER A 39 -3.38 -14.53 8.42
CA SER A 39 -3.43 -14.75 9.87
C SER A 39 -3.34 -13.42 10.63
N THR A 40 -2.51 -12.50 10.15
CA THR A 40 -2.36 -11.14 10.70
C THR A 40 -3.66 -10.35 10.59
N VAL A 41 -4.35 -10.44 9.45
CA VAL A 41 -5.66 -9.80 9.25
C VAL A 41 -6.72 -10.40 10.17
N LEU A 42 -6.79 -11.73 10.28
CA LEU A 42 -7.74 -12.40 11.16
C LEU A 42 -7.53 -12.03 12.63
N LYS A 43 -6.27 -11.95 13.07
CA LYS A 43 -5.93 -11.54 14.43
C LYS A 43 -6.45 -10.13 14.73
N ALA A 44 -6.23 -9.19 13.82
CA ALA A 44 -6.73 -7.83 14.00
C ALA A 44 -8.26 -7.74 14.04
N ILE A 45 -8.96 -8.56 13.26
CA ILE A 45 -10.42 -8.66 13.32
C ILE A 45 -10.85 -9.23 14.68
N SER A 46 -10.17 -10.27 15.18
CA SER A 46 -10.48 -10.88 16.48
C SER A 46 -10.29 -9.92 17.67
N GLU A 47 -9.32 -9.01 17.60
CA GLU A 47 -9.13 -7.96 18.62
C GLU A 47 -10.36 -7.02 18.73
N HIS A 48 -11.21 -7.00 17.71
CA HIS A 48 -12.39 -6.15 17.63
C HIS A 48 -13.69 -6.94 17.55
N GLU A 49 -13.68 -8.25 17.83
CA GLU A 49 -14.82 -9.16 17.63
C GLU A 49 -16.09 -8.68 18.33
N ASP A 50 -15.99 -8.22 19.58
CA ASP A 50 -17.10 -7.67 20.35
C ASP A 50 -17.77 -6.46 19.68
N ASN A 51 -16.98 -5.68 18.93
CA ASN A 51 -17.44 -4.47 18.26
C ASN A 51 -17.98 -4.74 16.85
N VAL A 52 -17.63 -5.87 16.24
CA VAL A 52 -18.03 -6.26 14.88
C VAL A 52 -19.52 -6.64 14.83
N ARG A 53 -20.05 -7.28 15.88
CA ARG A 53 -21.43 -7.74 15.92
C ARG A 53 -22.44 -6.59 15.74
N ASP A 54 -23.34 -6.74 14.77
CA ASP A 54 -24.37 -5.74 14.37
C ASP A 54 -23.83 -4.35 13.97
N ALA A 55 -22.52 -4.25 13.71
CA ALA A 55 -21.87 -3.02 13.26
C ALA A 55 -21.72 -2.98 11.73
N ILE A 56 -21.51 -1.78 11.22
CA ILE A 56 -21.10 -1.53 9.84
C ILE A 56 -19.57 -1.44 9.83
N VAL A 57 -18.90 -2.44 9.26
CA VAL A 57 -17.45 -2.59 9.33
C VAL A 57 -16.78 -2.20 8.00
N ARG A 58 -15.75 -1.35 8.05
CA ARG A 58 -14.86 -1.06 6.93
C ARG A 58 -13.48 -1.60 7.23
N LEU A 59 -13.06 -2.63 6.52
CA LEU A 59 -11.72 -3.20 6.60
C LEU A 59 -10.85 -2.59 5.50
N ASN A 60 -9.83 -1.82 5.88
CA ASN A 60 -8.83 -1.28 4.96
C ASN A 60 -7.52 -2.06 5.15
N ILE A 61 -7.07 -2.74 4.10
CA ILE A 61 -5.83 -3.53 4.12
C ILE A 61 -4.85 -2.87 3.17
N SER A 62 -3.75 -2.32 3.68
CA SER A 62 -2.63 -1.82 2.89
C SER A 62 -1.57 -2.90 2.78
N LEU A 63 -1.23 -3.31 1.57
CA LEU A 63 -0.27 -4.40 1.34
C LEU A 63 0.56 -4.18 0.07
N PRO A 64 1.80 -4.69 0.03
CA PRO A 64 2.57 -4.75 -1.21
C PRO A 64 1.97 -5.77 -2.18
N ALA A 65 2.19 -5.56 -3.48
CA ALA A 65 1.62 -6.42 -4.52
C ALA A 65 2.14 -7.87 -4.48
N GLU A 66 3.33 -8.12 -3.92
CA GLU A 66 3.89 -9.48 -3.84
C GLU A 66 3.05 -10.43 -2.97
N ILE A 67 2.42 -9.90 -1.92
CA ILE A 67 1.68 -10.70 -0.93
C ILE A 67 0.17 -10.66 -1.16
N GLU A 68 -0.32 -9.89 -2.14
CA GLU A 68 -1.75 -9.77 -2.46
C GLU A 68 -2.39 -11.12 -2.80
N GLY A 69 -1.71 -11.93 -3.59
CA GLY A 69 -2.18 -13.25 -3.98
C GLY A 69 -2.23 -14.27 -2.84
N GLN A 70 -1.62 -13.96 -1.69
CA GLN A 70 -1.58 -14.85 -0.53
C GLN A 70 -2.75 -14.61 0.45
N LEU A 71 -3.51 -13.53 0.25
CA LEU A 71 -4.70 -13.26 1.07
C LEU A 71 -5.85 -14.20 0.70
N ARG A 72 -6.42 -14.86 1.70
CA ARG A 72 -7.62 -15.68 1.54
C ARG A 72 -8.87 -14.86 1.85
N ASP A 73 -9.48 -14.31 0.81
CA ASP A 73 -10.69 -13.50 0.93
C ASP A 73 -11.85 -14.21 1.61
N ASN A 74 -11.97 -15.53 1.42
CA ASN A 74 -13.03 -16.33 2.04
C ASN A 74 -12.91 -16.34 3.58
N ASP A 75 -11.69 -16.47 4.10
CA ASP A 75 -11.46 -16.52 5.55
C ASP A 75 -11.77 -15.16 6.18
N ILE A 76 -11.37 -14.07 5.53
CA ILE A 76 -11.65 -12.70 5.97
C ILE A 76 -13.16 -12.42 5.97
N ARG A 77 -13.90 -12.86 4.94
CA ARG A 77 -15.36 -12.72 4.89
C ARG A 77 -16.05 -13.53 5.97
N ASN A 78 -15.56 -14.73 6.26
CA ASN A 78 -16.10 -15.57 7.33
C ASN A 78 -15.93 -14.89 8.70
N ALA A 79 -14.78 -14.26 8.96
CA ALA A 79 -14.52 -13.52 10.19
C ALA A 79 -15.42 -12.28 10.36
N LEU A 80 -15.85 -11.65 9.25
CA LEU A 80 -16.74 -10.48 9.27
C LEU A 80 -18.23 -10.83 9.15
N LYS A 81 -18.59 -12.11 9.16
CA LYS A 81 -19.96 -12.57 8.90
C LYS A 81 -20.97 -12.11 9.94
N GLU A 82 -20.54 -11.85 11.17
CA GLU A 82 -21.40 -11.36 12.26
C GLU A 82 -21.70 -9.85 12.17
N ALA A 83 -21.00 -9.14 11.29
CA ALA A 83 -21.29 -7.74 11.01
C ALA A 83 -22.64 -7.60 10.29
N HIS A 84 -23.36 -6.52 10.58
CA HIS A 84 -24.57 -6.18 9.82
C HIS A 84 -24.22 -5.89 8.35
N TYR A 85 -23.11 -5.20 8.13
CA TYR A 85 -22.58 -4.92 6.81
C TYR A 85 -21.07 -4.79 6.89
N PHE A 86 -20.35 -5.26 5.87
CA PHE A 86 -18.92 -5.07 5.79
C PHE A 86 -18.47 -4.67 4.39
N THR A 87 -17.36 -3.93 4.33
CA THR A 87 -16.65 -3.59 3.10
C THR A 87 -15.17 -3.87 3.28
N ILE A 88 -14.54 -4.50 2.29
CA ILE A 88 -13.11 -4.81 2.28
C ILE A 88 -12.47 -3.95 1.19
N ALA A 89 -11.61 -3.03 1.58
CA ALA A 89 -10.81 -2.20 0.68
C ALA A 89 -9.35 -2.65 0.75
N LYS A 90 -8.78 -3.07 -0.39
CA LYS A 90 -7.37 -3.43 -0.51
C LYS A 90 -6.63 -2.28 -1.20
N ASP A 91 -5.68 -1.68 -0.50
CA ASP A 91 -4.76 -0.69 -1.02
C ASP A 91 -3.43 -1.37 -1.35
N VAL A 92 -3.24 -1.70 -2.63
CA VAL A 92 -2.07 -2.43 -3.09
C VAL A 92 -0.98 -1.45 -3.48
N LYS A 93 0.03 -1.33 -2.63
CA LYS A 93 1.23 -0.56 -2.90
C LYS A 93 2.10 -1.33 -3.90
N ARG A 94 1.95 -1.00 -5.17
CA ARG A 94 2.89 -1.42 -6.21
C ARG A 94 4.08 -0.49 -6.13
N GLU A 95 5.27 -1.02 -5.85
CA GLU A 95 6.48 -0.28 -6.19
C GLU A 95 6.38 0.01 -7.68
N THR A 96 6.24 1.29 -8.02
CA THR A 96 6.25 1.73 -9.41
C THR A 96 7.51 1.13 -10.01
N ARG A 97 7.35 0.20 -10.97
CA ARG A 97 8.47 -0.24 -11.81
C ARG A 97 9.25 1.02 -12.14
N LEU A 98 10.52 1.03 -11.79
CA LEU A 98 11.39 2.17 -12.05
C LEU A 98 11.32 2.39 -13.57
N ARG A 99 10.49 3.35 -14.00
CA ARG A 99 10.42 3.73 -15.40
C ARG A 99 11.73 4.46 -15.61
N LEU A 100 12.71 3.75 -16.16
CA LEU A 100 13.91 4.32 -16.74
C LEU A 100 13.42 5.32 -17.79
N GLY A 101 13.32 6.60 -17.40
CA GLY A 101 12.31 7.54 -17.92
C GLY A 101 12.17 7.55 -19.43
N GLY A 102 11.06 7.03 -19.97
CA GLY A 102 10.76 7.08 -21.41
C GLY A 102 11.50 6.08 -22.31
N TRP A 103 12.44 5.28 -21.79
CA TRP A 103 13.17 4.30 -22.60
C TRP A 103 12.34 3.01 -22.70
N THR A 104 12.01 2.58 -23.91
CA THR A 104 11.58 1.20 -24.16
C THR A 104 12.78 0.29 -23.93
N ALA A 105 12.56 -0.92 -23.39
CA ALA A 105 13.65 -1.87 -23.10
C ALA A 105 14.47 -2.25 -24.36
N GLU A 106 13.96 -1.93 -25.55
CA GLU A 106 14.56 -2.22 -26.86
C GLU A 106 15.50 -1.11 -27.37
N GLU A 107 15.47 0.10 -26.80
CA GLU A 107 16.28 1.25 -27.25
C GLU A 107 17.44 1.61 -26.32
N ILE A 108 17.52 0.98 -25.14
CA ILE A 108 18.58 1.29 -24.17
C ILE A 108 19.91 0.66 -24.59
N THR A 109 20.94 1.50 -24.74
CA THR A 109 22.29 0.97 -24.97
C THR A 109 22.78 0.25 -23.69
N PRO A 110 23.65 -0.77 -23.81
CA PRO A 110 24.19 -1.46 -22.63
C PRO A 110 24.85 -0.52 -21.61
N LEU A 111 25.46 0.57 -22.08
CA LEU A 111 26.08 1.61 -21.24
C LEU A 111 25.03 2.45 -20.50
N ASP A 112 23.97 2.87 -21.18
CA ASP A 112 22.87 3.61 -20.57
C ASP A 112 22.13 2.76 -19.54
N ALA A 113 21.98 1.45 -19.81
CA ALA A 113 21.40 0.49 -18.87
C ALA A 113 22.26 0.35 -17.61
N LEU A 114 23.59 0.26 -17.76
CA LEU A 114 24.51 0.19 -16.63
C LEU A 114 24.45 1.47 -15.78
N LYS A 115 24.44 2.63 -16.42
CA LYS A 115 24.33 3.92 -15.72
C LYS A 115 23.04 4.01 -14.91
N ALA A 116 21.90 3.70 -15.53
CA ALA A 116 20.62 3.78 -14.85
C ALA A 116 20.47 2.72 -13.73
N TYR A 117 21.11 1.56 -13.89
CA TYR A 117 21.21 0.57 -12.81
C TYR A 117 21.96 1.11 -11.59
N LEU A 118 23.12 1.75 -11.80
CA LEU A 118 23.91 2.35 -10.72
C LEU A 118 23.15 3.47 -10.00
N GLU A 119 22.34 4.25 -10.71
CA GLU A 119 21.47 5.30 -10.16
C GLU A 119 20.27 4.72 -9.38
N SER A 120 19.77 3.54 -9.77
CA SER A 120 18.63 2.89 -9.11
C SER A 120 18.96 2.14 -7.81
N LYS A 121 20.23 1.86 -7.55
CA LYS A 121 20.69 1.08 -6.39
C LYS A 121 20.39 1.80 -5.06
N LYS A 122 19.87 1.05 -4.11
CA LYS A 122 19.74 1.45 -2.69
C LYS A 122 20.54 0.47 -1.82
N PRO A 123 21.55 0.92 -1.05
CA PRO A 123 22.04 2.30 -0.92
C PRO A 123 22.73 2.83 -2.20
N PRO A 124 22.76 4.17 -2.40
CA PRO A 124 23.33 4.79 -3.60
C PRO A 124 24.84 4.55 -3.68
N VAL A 125 25.32 4.29 -4.89
CA VAL A 125 26.75 4.08 -5.15
C VAL A 125 27.47 5.44 -5.06
N PRO A 126 28.59 5.56 -4.31
CA PRO A 126 29.39 6.78 -4.27
C PRO A 126 29.82 7.20 -5.70
N PRO A 127 29.83 8.51 -6.02
CA PRO A 127 30.05 8.98 -7.39
C PRO A 127 31.42 8.59 -7.96
N GLU A 128 32.45 8.51 -7.11
CA GLU A 128 33.79 8.03 -7.51
C GLU A 128 33.77 6.57 -7.92
N ARG A 129 33.05 5.74 -7.16
CA ARG A 129 32.91 4.31 -7.43
C ARG A 129 32.01 4.05 -8.64
N ALA A 130 30.97 4.87 -8.84
CA ALA A 130 30.11 4.79 -10.01
C ALA A 130 30.88 5.07 -11.30
N LYS A 131 31.76 6.08 -11.33
CA LYS A 131 32.63 6.37 -12.48
C LYS A 131 33.57 5.22 -12.80
N LEU A 132 34.21 4.65 -11.78
CA LEU A 132 35.12 3.52 -11.93
C LEU A 132 34.39 2.27 -12.45
N LEU A 133 33.19 1.99 -11.94
CA LEU A 133 32.34 0.89 -12.42
C LEU A 133 31.85 1.09 -13.85
N LEU A 134 31.61 2.34 -14.27
CA LEU A 134 31.26 2.66 -15.66
C LEU A 134 32.43 2.42 -16.60
N GLN A 135 33.65 2.81 -16.22
CA GLN A 135 34.85 2.57 -17.03
C GLN A 135 35.12 1.08 -17.24
N TYR A 136 35.13 0.30 -16.16
CA TYR A 136 35.30 -1.15 -16.26
C TYR A 136 34.12 -1.82 -16.98
N GLY A 137 32.91 -1.31 -16.80
CA GLY A 137 31.73 -1.79 -17.52
C GLY A 137 31.85 -1.57 -19.03
N GLU A 138 32.34 -0.40 -19.45
CA GLU A 138 32.56 -0.08 -20.87
C GLU A 138 33.59 -1.00 -21.50
N GLU A 139 34.74 -1.20 -20.86
CA GLU A 139 35.79 -2.11 -21.34
C GLU A 139 35.27 -3.54 -21.53
N LEU A 140 34.52 -4.07 -20.54
CA LEU A 140 33.96 -5.41 -20.60
C LEU A 140 32.87 -5.55 -21.68
N ILE A 141 32.02 -4.54 -21.86
CA ILE A 141 30.98 -4.54 -22.90
C ILE A 141 31.63 -4.54 -24.29
N GLN A 142 32.67 -3.74 -24.50
CA GLN A 142 33.41 -3.70 -25.76
C GLN A 142 34.13 -5.02 -26.04
N GLU A 143 34.75 -5.63 -25.02
CA GLU A 143 35.41 -6.93 -25.15
C GLU A 143 34.40 -8.02 -25.57
N GLN A 144 33.21 -8.04 -24.95
CA GLN A 144 32.16 -9.01 -25.30
C GLN A 144 31.59 -8.79 -26.71
N GLN A 145 31.41 -7.53 -27.14
CA GLN A 145 30.95 -7.21 -28.49
C GLN A 145 31.97 -7.63 -29.55
N THR A 146 33.27 -7.44 -29.28
CA THR A 146 34.36 -7.82 -30.21
C THR A 146 34.50 -9.34 -30.34
N LYS A 147 34.12 -10.09 -29.30
CA LYS A 147 34.24 -11.56 -29.24
C LYS A 147 33.05 -12.30 -29.86
N GLN A 148 31.96 -11.60 -30.15
CA GLN A 148 30.74 -12.13 -30.79
C GLN A 148 30.68 -11.90 -32.30
N ILE A 149 31.71 -11.25 -32.88
CA ILE A 149 31.94 -11.09 -34.33
C ILE A 149 32.92 -12.18 -34.78
#